data_AF-A0A351IUI2-F1
#
_entry.id   AF-A0A351IUI2-F1
#
_cell.length_a   1.000
_cell.length_b   1.000
_cell.length_c   1.000
_cell.angle_alpha   90.00
_cell.angle_beta   90.00
_cell.angle_gamma   90.00
#
_symmetry.space_group_name_H-M   'P 1'
#
loop_
_entity.id
_entity.type
_entity.pdbx_description
1 polymer ?
#
loop_
_entity_poly.entity_id
_entity_poly.type
_entity_poly.pdbx_seq_one_letter_code
_entity_poly.pdbx_strand_id
1 'polypeptide(L)'
;MVWATVAMDMVGFGIMLPVLPLYAEDFGASPAMAAAVIAVFSAAQMVAAPLWGRLSDRIGRKPVLIAALIGSSIGSLVTGLAGVLWILFLGRVLDGASGSSYAVGQAAVADLAG
;
A
#
# COMPACT_ATOMS: atom_id res chain seq x y z
N MET A 1 -11.13 15.95 2.98
CA MET A 1 -10.86 14.71 3.74
C MET A 1 -9.97 13.77 2.94
N VAL A 2 -10.39 13.30 1.76
CA VAL A 2 -9.60 12.38 0.90
C VAL A 2 -8.18 12.89 0.62
N TRP A 3 -8.02 14.15 0.20
CA TRP A 3 -6.70 14.74 -0.06
C TRP A 3 -5.76 14.80 1.15
N ALA A 4 -6.30 15.01 2.35
CA ALA A 4 -5.49 15.03 3.57
C ALA A 4 -5.00 13.62 3.93
N THR A 5 -5.85 12.61 3.74
CA THR A 5 -5.48 11.20 3.95
C THR A 5 -4.43 10.74 2.95
N VAL A 6 -4.57 11.11 1.68
CA VAL A 6 -3.57 10.83 0.63
C VAL A 6 -2.25 11.52 0.93
N ALA A 7 -2.28 12.78 1.39
CA ALA A 7 -1.06 13.50 1.77
C ALA A 7 -0.34 12.83 2.95
N MET A 8 -1.08 12.39 3.96
CA MET A 8 -0.51 11.69 5.13
C MET A 8 0.11 10.35 4.75
N ASP A 9 -0.53 9.60 3.84
CA ASP A 9 -0.01 8.35 3.29
C ASP A 9 1.28 8.56 2.48
N MET A 10 1.32 9.58 1.62
CA MET A 10 2.51 9.95 0.84
C MET A 10 3.72 10.30 1.72
N VAL A 11 3.49 10.99 2.84
CA VAL A 11 4.55 11.30 3.81
C VAL A 11 5.05 10.03 4.49
N GLY A 12 4.14 9.16 4.94
CA GLY A 12 4.50 7.87 5.54
C GLY A 12 5.30 6.99 4.59
N PHE A 13 4.84 6.87 3.34
CA PHE A 13 5.51 6.12 2.28
C PHE A 13 6.90 6.67 1.94
N GLY A 14 7.04 8.00 1.84
CA GLY A 14 8.30 8.67 1.56
C GLY A 14 9.36 8.46 2.65
N ILE A 15 8.94 8.38 3.92
CA ILE A 15 9.82 8.04 5.04
C ILE A 15 10.15 6.54 5.05
N MET A 16 9.19 5.69 4.71
CA MET A 16 9.39 4.23 4.73
C MET A 16 10.38 3.75 3.66
N LEU A 17 10.34 4.31 2.45
CA LEU A 17 11.15 3.87 1.32
C LEU A 17 12.66 3.71 1.61
N PRO A 18 13.36 4.71 2.20
CA PRO A 18 14.78 4.56 2.54
C PRO A 18 15.03 3.73 3.79
N VAL A 19 14.06 3.64 4.71
CA VAL A 19 14.18 2.88 5.96
C VAL A 19 13.97 1.38 5.73
N LEU A 20 13.15 1.01 4.73
CA LEU A 20 12.76 -0.36 4.48
C LEU A 20 13.93 -1.33 4.18
N PRO A 21 14.91 -0.95 3.34
CA PRO A 21 16.08 -1.79 3.10
C PRO A 21 16.88 -2.04 4.36
N LEU A 22 17.12 -1.00 5.15
CA LEU A 22 17.85 -1.09 6.44
C LEU A 22 17.09 -2.00 7.41
N TYR A 23 15.77 -1.85 7.48
CA TYR A 23 14.93 -2.68 8.34
C TYR A 23 14.88 -4.14 7.88
N ALA A 24 15.00 -4.41 6.58
CA ALA A 24 15.15 -5.76 6.06
C ALA A 24 16.54 -6.34 6.38
N GLU A 25 17.60 -5.54 6.29
CA GLU A 25 18.97 -5.92 6.64
C GLU A 25 19.10 -6.31 8.12
N ASP A 26 18.40 -5.62 9.02
CA ASP A 26 18.31 -5.98 10.45
C ASP A 26 17.75 -7.40 10.67
N PHE A 27 16.95 -7.90 9.71
CA PHE A 27 16.43 -9.29 9.70
C PHE A 27 17.31 -10.26 8.89
N GLY A 28 18.53 -9.86 8.52
CA GLY A 28 19.47 -10.67 7.74
C GLY A 28 19.14 -10.75 6.25
N ALA A 29 18.40 -9.78 5.69
CA ALA A 29 18.11 -9.76 4.27
C ALA A 29 19.38 -9.51 3.43
N SER A 30 19.55 -10.29 2.36
CA SER A 30 20.51 -9.94 1.31
C SER A 30 20.07 -8.66 0.57
N PRO A 31 20.97 -7.96 -0.14
CA PRO A 31 20.60 -6.81 -0.96
C PRO A 31 19.48 -7.12 -1.97
N ALA A 32 19.46 -8.33 -2.53
CA ALA A 32 18.41 -8.79 -3.44
C ALA A 32 17.05 -8.93 -2.72
N MET A 33 17.06 -9.39 -1.47
CA MET A 33 15.85 -9.50 -0.65
C MET A 33 15.32 -8.14 -0.22
N ALA A 34 16.19 -7.20 0.16
CA ALA A 34 15.81 -5.82 0.44
C ALA A 34 15.15 -5.14 -0.78
N ALA A 35 15.72 -5.34 -1.97
CA ALA A 35 15.11 -4.88 -3.22
C ALA A 35 13.75 -5.57 -3.49
N ALA A 36 13.65 -6.87 -3.20
CA ALA A 36 12.41 -7.63 -3.37
C ALA A 36 11.29 -7.17 -2.42
N VAL A 37 11.60 -6.72 -1.20
CA VAL A 37 10.62 -6.14 -0.27
C VAL A 37 9.98 -4.88 -0.85
N ILE A 38 10.76 -4.05 -1.55
CA ILE A 38 10.21 -2.88 -2.26
C ILE A 38 9.42 -3.32 -3.49
N ALA A 39 9.95 -4.26 -4.27
CA ALA A 39 9.32 -4.72 -5.50
C ALA A 39 7.97 -5.42 -5.27
N VAL A 40 7.84 -6.19 -4.18
CA VAL A 40 6.61 -6.94 -3.89
C VAL A 40 5.42 -6.01 -3.64
N PHE A 41 5.67 -4.82 -3.07
CA PHE A 41 4.64 -3.79 -2.90
C PHE A 41 4.08 -3.37 -4.25
N SER A 42 4.94 -3.00 -5.20
CA SER A 42 4.54 -2.60 -6.54
C SER A 42 3.85 -3.74 -7.30
N ALA A 43 4.35 -4.97 -7.14
CA ALA A 43 3.73 -6.14 -7.74
C ALA A 43 2.32 -6.40 -7.19
N ALA A 44 2.14 -6.33 -5.87
CA ALA A 44 0.83 -6.47 -5.23
C ALA A 44 -0.12 -5.35 -5.68
N GLN A 45 0.37 -4.12 -5.78
CA GLN A 45 -0.40 -2.97 -6.26
C GLN A 45 -0.86 -3.16 -7.72
N MET A 46 0.02 -3.63 -8.59
CA MET A 46 -0.27 -3.90 -10.00
C MET A 46 -1.37 -4.96 -10.16
N VAL A 47 -1.33 -6.02 -9.35
CA VAL A 47 -2.34 -7.10 -9.38
C VAL A 47 -3.67 -6.64 -8.77
N ALA A 48 -3.62 -5.87 -7.68
CA ALA A 48 -4.82 -5.45 -6.95
C ALA A 48 -5.56 -4.28 -7.63
N ALA A 49 -4.87 -3.42 -8.38
CA ALA A 49 -5.47 -2.28 -9.08
C ALA A 49 -6.71 -2.63 -9.94
N PRO A 50 -6.66 -3.61 -10.86
CA PRO A 50 -7.84 -3.98 -11.65
C PRO A 50 -8.95 -4.61 -10.79
N LEU A 51 -8.61 -5.33 -9.72
CA LEU A 51 -9.59 -5.94 -8.81
C LEU A 51 -10.39 -4.86 -8.06
N TRP A 52 -9.69 -3.87 -7.52
CA TRP A 52 -10.31 -2.74 -6.82
C TRP A 52 -11.10 -1.83 -7.74
N GLY A 53 -10.64 -1.61 -8.98
CA GLY A 53 -11.42 -0.88 -9.99
C GLY A 53 -12.78 -1.53 -10.23
N ARG A 54 -12.78 -2.83 -10.57
CA ARG A 54 -14.02 -3.59 -10.80
C ARG A 54 -14.93 -3.66 -9.58
N LEU A 55 -14.35 -3.79 -8.38
CA LEU A 55 -15.11 -3.82 -7.14
C LEU A 55 -15.76 -2.46 -6.86
N SER A 56 -15.01 -1.37 -7.04
CA SER A 56 -15.49 0.01 -6.89
C SER A 56 -16.65 0.33 -7.82
N ASP A 57 -16.59 -0.15 -9.06
CA ASP A 57 -17.68 0.05 -10.02
C ASP A 57 -18.97 -0.68 -9.61
N ARG A 58 -18.86 -1.76 -8.84
CA ARG A 58 -20.00 -2.60 -8.43
C ARG A 58 -20.65 -2.16 -7.12
N ILE A 59 -19.85 -1.84 -6.10
CA ILE A 59 -20.35 -1.52 -4.75
C ILE A 59 -20.24 -0.03 -4.39
N GLY A 60 -19.73 0.78 -5.33
CA GLY A 60 -19.48 2.20 -5.15
C GLY A 60 -18.07 2.49 -4.61
N ARG A 61 -17.60 3.70 -4.93
CA ARG A 61 -16.23 4.17 -4.64
C ARG A 61 -15.98 4.36 -3.14
N LYS A 62 -16.97 4.82 -2.37
CA LYS A 62 -16.80 5.16 -0.94
C LYS A 62 -16.50 3.94 -0.04
N PRO A 63 -17.24 2.81 -0.10
CA PRO A 63 -16.91 1.60 0.67
C PRO A 63 -15.53 1.04 0.33
N VAL A 64 -15.16 1.06 -0.95
CA VAL A 64 -13.85 0.58 -1.43
C VAL A 64 -12.72 1.41 -0.86
N LEU A 65 -12.84 2.75 -0.87
CA LEU A 65 -11.82 3.63 -0.30
C LEU A 65 -11.62 3.39 1.20
N ILE A 66 -12.71 3.15 1.96
CA ILE A 66 -12.62 2.86 3.40
C ILE A 66 -11.93 1.50 3.63
N ALA A 67 -12.31 0.47 2.87
CA ALA A 67 -11.69 -0.85 2.98
C ALA A 67 -10.19 -0.82 2.67
N ALA A 68 -9.81 -0.07 1.64
CA ALA A 68 -8.42 0.16 1.29
C ALA A 68 -7.65 0.89 2.38
N LEU A 69 -8.24 1.91 2.99
CA LEU A 69 -7.61 2.66 4.07
C LEU A 69 -7.34 1.77 5.30
N ILE A 70 -8.31 0.92 5.64
CA ILE A 70 -8.18 -0.05 6.72
C ILE A 70 -7.07 -1.06 6.37
N GLY A 71 -7.07 -1.59 5.14
CA GLY A 71 -6.05 -2.52 4.67
C GLY A 71 -4.63 -1.94 4.71
N SER A 72 -4.45 -0.69 4.28
CA SER A 72 -3.16 0.03 4.34
C SER A 72 -2.73 0.29 5.79
N SER A 73 -3.69 0.61 6.67
CA SER A 73 -3.38 0.77 8.10
C SER A 73 -2.89 -0.55 8.71
N ILE A 74 -3.52 -1.67 8.34
CA ILE A 74 -3.11 -3.00 8.79
C ILE A 74 -1.75 -3.38 8.22
N GLY A 75 -1.50 -3.20 6.92
CA GLY A 75 -0.22 -3.53 6.29
C GLY A 75 0.95 -2.73 6.90
N SER A 76 0.71 -1.45 7.18
CA SER A 76 1.68 -0.57 7.83
C SER A 76 1.95 -0.97 9.28
N LEU A 77 0.92 -1.38 10.04
CA LEU A 77 1.10 -1.95 11.38
C LEU A 77 1.86 -3.27 11.36
N VAL A 78 1.50 -4.19 10.46
CA VAL A 78 2.19 -5.48 10.29
C VAL A 78 3.67 -5.27 9.97
N THR A 79 3.98 -4.26 9.17
CA THR A 79 5.37 -3.89 8.88
C THR A 79 6.07 -3.31 10.09
N GLY A 80 5.46 -2.34 10.79
CA GLY A 80 6.07 -1.71 11.95
C GLY A 80 6.28 -2.67 13.11
N LEU A 81 5.51 -3.76 13.16
CA LEU A 81 5.63 -4.84 14.14
C LEU A 81 6.34 -6.08 13.57
N ALA A 82 6.98 -5.97 12.40
CA ALA A 82 7.69 -7.10 11.82
C ALA A 82 8.87 -7.47 12.73
N GLY A 83 8.91 -8.72 13.17
CA GLY A 83 10.06 -9.28 13.90
C GLY A 83 10.96 -10.18 13.05
N VAL A 84 10.52 -10.48 11.82
CA VAL A 84 11.20 -11.37 10.88
C VAL A 84 10.83 -10.99 9.44
N LEU A 85 11.72 -11.32 8.50
CA LEU A 85 11.63 -10.87 7.12
C LEU A 85 10.32 -11.27 6.41
N TRP A 86 9.77 -12.47 6.65
CA TRP A 86 8.53 -12.88 5.98
C TRP A 86 7.32 -12.02 6.41
N ILE A 87 7.30 -11.52 7.66
CA ILE A 87 6.25 -10.60 8.14
C ILE A 87 6.38 -9.26 7.43
N LEU A 88 7.61 -8.81 7.18
CA LEU A 88 7.88 -7.61 6.39
C LEU A 88 7.32 -7.74 4.96
N PHE A 89 7.53 -8.88 4.31
CA PHE A 89 6.94 -9.18 2.99
C PHE A 89 5.41 -9.19 3.04
N LEU A 90 4.83 -9.81 4.08
CA LEU A 90 3.38 -9.85 4.25
C LEU A 90 2.79 -8.44 4.40
N GLY A 91 3.41 -7.60 5.24
CA GLY A 91 3.02 -6.19 5.40
C GLY A 91 3.06 -5.43 4.09
N ARG A 92 4.10 -5.64 3.27
CA ARG A 92 4.23 -5.03 1.93
C ARG A 92 3.18 -5.48 0.93
N VAL A 93 2.82 -6.75 0.94
CA VAL A 93 1.75 -7.25 0.09
C VAL A 93 0.41 -6.65 0.50
N LEU A 94 0.13 -6.56 1.81
CA LEU A 94 -1.11 -5.95 2.32
C LEU A 94 -1.19 -4.46 1.99
N ASP A 95 -0.10 -3.72 2.22
CA ASP A 95 0.00 -2.30 1.88
C ASP A 95 -0.15 -2.08 0.37
N GLY A 96 0.58 -2.85 -0.45
CA GLY A 96 0.55 -2.70 -1.91
C GLY A 96 -0.83 -3.03 -2.47
N ALA A 97 -1.44 -4.13 -2.02
CA ALA A 97 -2.78 -4.53 -2.43
C ALA A 97 -3.86 -3.53 -2.00
N SER A 98 -3.66 -2.84 -0.87
CA SER A 98 -4.63 -1.85 -0.39
C SER A 98 -4.43 -0.48 -1.07
N GLY A 99 -3.17 -0.07 -1.24
CA GLY A 99 -2.78 1.20 -1.84
C GLY A 99 -3.11 1.33 -3.33
N SER A 100 -3.37 0.24 -4.05
CA SER A 100 -3.87 0.33 -5.44
C SER A 100 -5.22 1.04 -5.56
N SER A 101 -5.97 1.14 -4.46
CA SER A 101 -7.25 1.86 -4.43
C SER A 101 -7.09 3.38 -4.46
N TYR A 102 -5.89 3.93 -4.21
CA TYR A 102 -5.61 5.35 -4.36
C TYR A 102 -5.77 5.80 -5.83
N ALA A 103 -5.41 4.95 -6.79
CA ALA A 103 -5.61 5.22 -8.22
C ALA A 103 -7.09 5.29 -8.59
N VAL A 104 -7.92 4.41 -7.99
CA VAL A 104 -9.39 4.43 -8.14
C VAL A 104 -10.01 5.68 -7.50
N GLY A 105 -9.44 6.12 -6.36
CA GLY A 105 -9.81 7.36 -5.69
C GLY A 105 -9.46 8.62 -6.48
N GLN A 106 -8.29 8.67 -7.12
CA GLN A 106 -7.93 9.77 -8.02
C GLN A 106 -8.84 9.84 -9.24
N ALA A 107 -9.16 8.69 -9.85
CA ALA A 107 -10.13 8.62 -10.95
C ALA A 107 -11.52 9.13 -10.50
N ALA A 108 -11.94 8.79 -9.27
CA ALA A 108 -13.22 9.26 -8.71
C ALA A 108 -13.31 10.77 -8.55
N VAL A 109 -12.21 11.39 -8.12
CA VAL A 109 -12.15 12.85 -7.93
C VAL A 109 -12.05 13.56 -9.28
N ALA A 110 -11.36 12.98 -10.27
CA ALA A 110 -11.33 13.50 -11.63
C ALA A 110 -12.74 13.50 -12.27
N ASP A 111 -13.52 12.43 -12.07
CA ASP A 111 -14.89 12.32 -12.58
C ASP A 111 -15.89 13.31 -11.93
N LEU A 112 -15.60 13.80 -10.72
CA LEU A 112 -16.43 14.80 -10.01
C LEU A 112 -16.05 16.26 -10.36
N ALA A 113 -14.91 16.46 -11.02
CA ALA A 113 -14.39 17.78 -11.36
C ALA A 113 -14.72 18.21 -12.81
N GLY A 114 -15.32 17.32 -13.61
CA GLY A 114 -15.87 17.60 -14.95
C GLY A 114 -17.39 17.72 -14.94
#